data_AF-A0A2A2RZ72-F1
#
_entry.id   AF-A0A2A2RZ72-F1
#
_cell.length_a   1.000
_cell.length_b   1.000
_cell.length_c   1.000
_cell.angle_alpha   90.00
_cell.angle_beta   90.00
_cell.angle_gamma   90.00
#
_symmetry.space_group_name_H-M   'P 1'
#
loop_
_entity.id
_entity.type
_entity.pdbx_description
1 polymer ?
#
loop_
_entity_poly.entity_id
_entity_poly.type
_entity_poly.pdbx_seq_one_letter_code
_entity_poly.pdbx_strand_id
1 'polypeptide(L)'
;MLRKLLPFLALGLALTGCIEFERQTMTCERDAKADTLHIHQTYHGIYGADDVTQLSAQEREQLADVMKGQRTFFFANWIFELSVGSFKEQLAQEAEPKKNSLEEAQRRAATNLLALLVANVRVENGKFYLNDKGQPCGTQRVTLRNVSKLLAAGNEVIRRGLEVEMKDKPAAAERELFNASLARREPFITLAGQQIRFRWPYAKAEFDKIGTDDVKLERFVAEFVRQGGQMSHAQGEMHLRFGHTDATRETITLPMIGKGYQANALGHVRDTFGLAKDFDPKKDTEDFLRAKAVAPKK
;
A
#
# COMPACT_ATOMS: atom_id res chain seq x y z
N MET A 1 -12.92 12.00 13.11
CA MET A 1 -12.07 11.37 14.13
C MET A 1 -11.21 10.31 13.47
N LEU A 2 -11.75 9.32 12.74
CA LEU A 2 -11.01 8.75 11.59
C LEU A 2 -11.01 9.70 10.36
N ARG A 3 -12.10 10.46 10.19
CA ARG A 3 -12.40 11.39 9.07
C ARG A 3 -11.33 12.42 8.62
N LYS A 4 -10.29 12.71 9.41
CA LYS A 4 -9.29 13.75 9.09
C LYS A 4 -7.85 13.25 8.86
N LEU A 5 -7.56 12.00 9.25
CA LEU A 5 -6.41 11.23 8.73
C LEU A 5 -6.81 10.25 7.63
N LEU A 6 -8.11 9.97 7.50
CA LEU A 6 -8.71 9.40 6.30
C LEU A 6 -8.58 10.26 5.01
N PRO A 7 -7.91 11.42 4.91
CA PRO A 7 -7.57 12.01 3.61
C PRO A 7 -6.09 11.85 3.25
N PHE A 8 -5.19 11.58 4.21
CA PHE A 8 -3.86 11.03 3.87
C PHE A 8 -3.94 9.54 3.59
N LEU A 9 -4.83 8.92 4.34
CA LEU A 9 -5.41 7.63 4.11
C LEU A 9 -6.84 7.86 3.58
N ALA A 10 -7.10 8.64 2.54
CA ALA A 10 -8.24 8.52 1.55
C ALA A 10 -8.28 9.67 0.55
N LEU A 11 -7.12 10.03 0.01
CA LEU A 11 -7.02 10.92 -1.15
C LEU A 11 -7.39 10.22 -2.47
N GLY A 12 -8.39 9.33 -2.45
CA GLY A 12 -8.78 8.53 -3.60
C GLY A 12 -10.25 8.08 -3.62
N LEU A 13 -11.11 8.56 -2.71
CA LEU A 13 -12.54 8.21 -2.74
C LEU A 13 -13.39 9.03 -3.72
N ALA A 14 -12.76 9.88 -4.56
CA ALA A 14 -13.46 10.75 -5.51
C ALA A 14 -13.06 10.51 -6.99
N LEU A 15 -12.41 9.39 -7.31
CA LEU A 15 -12.22 8.97 -8.70
C LEU A 15 -13.20 7.83 -9.02
N THR A 16 -14.45 8.20 -9.33
CA THR A 16 -15.28 7.35 -10.20
C THR A 16 -14.55 7.25 -11.54
N GLY A 17 -14.15 6.06 -11.98
CA GLY A 17 -13.20 5.86 -13.09
C GLY A 17 -12.00 4.97 -12.84
N CYS A 18 -12.03 4.10 -11.82
CA CYS A 18 -10.86 3.29 -11.45
C CYS A 18 -10.79 1.95 -12.18
N ILE A 19 -9.58 1.58 -12.60
CA ILE A 19 -9.21 0.18 -12.86
C ILE A 19 -9.23 -0.59 -11.53
N GLU A 20 -9.99 -1.68 -11.50
CA GLU A 20 -10.11 -2.62 -10.40
C GLU A 20 -9.55 -4.00 -10.79
N PHE A 21 -9.45 -4.90 -9.82
CA PHE A 21 -9.06 -6.30 -10.02
C PHE A 21 -9.93 -7.20 -9.12
N GLU A 22 -10.09 -8.49 -9.44
CA GLU A 22 -10.88 -9.42 -8.62
C GLU A 22 -10.16 -9.74 -7.29
N ARG A 23 -8.84 -9.91 -7.37
CA ARG A 23 -7.97 -10.18 -6.22
C ARG A 23 -6.54 -9.75 -6.52
N GLN A 24 -5.74 -9.58 -5.49
CA GLN A 24 -4.31 -9.36 -5.62
C GLN A 24 -3.54 -10.35 -4.79
N THR A 25 -2.52 -10.96 -5.39
CA THR A 25 -1.50 -11.74 -4.68
C THR A 25 -0.26 -10.90 -4.53
N MET A 26 0.29 -10.84 -3.32
CA MET A 26 1.55 -10.18 -3.02
C MET A 26 2.48 -11.18 -2.34
N THR A 27 3.70 -11.32 -2.87
CA THR A 27 4.75 -12.14 -2.28
C THR A 27 5.93 -11.25 -1.89
N CYS A 28 6.26 -11.24 -0.61
CA CYS A 28 7.29 -10.40 -0.02
C CYS A 28 8.47 -11.22 0.50
N GLU A 29 9.67 -10.70 0.29
CA GLU A 29 10.89 -11.28 0.85
C GLU A 29 11.95 -10.21 1.09
N ARG A 30 12.24 -9.98 2.38
CA ARG A 30 13.27 -9.10 2.90
C ARG A 30 14.65 -9.76 2.88
N ASP A 31 15.60 -9.06 2.28
CA ASP A 31 17.03 -9.26 2.49
C ASP A 31 17.51 -8.30 3.58
N ALA A 32 17.70 -8.84 4.79
CA ALA A 32 18.15 -8.05 5.94
C ALA A 32 19.60 -7.55 5.78
N LYS A 33 20.46 -8.28 5.06
CA LYS A 33 21.87 -7.91 4.87
C LYS A 33 22.00 -6.74 3.90
N ALA A 34 21.19 -6.72 2.85
CA ALA A 34 21.13 -5.63 1.89
C ALA A 34 20.14 -4.51 2.28
N ASP A 35 19.49 -4.61 3.44
CA ASP A 35 18.40 -3.72 3.89
C ASP A 35 17.38 -3.43 2.78
N THR A 36 16.94 -4.49 2.11
CA THR A 36 16.08 -4.42 0.92
C THR A 36 14.84 -5.31 1.09
N LEU A 37 13.67 -4.81 0.68
CA LEU A 37 12.44 -5.57 0.61
C LEU A 37 12.05 -5.71 -0.86
N HIS A 38 11.82 -6.96 -1.28
CA HIS A 38 11.32 -7.27 -2.60
C HIS A 38 9.88 -7.74 -2.51
N ILE A 39 9.05 -7.21 -3.38
CA ILE A 39 7.62 -7.50 -3.44
C ILE A 39 7.28 -7.85 -4.88
N HIS A 40 6.75 -9.05 -5.11
CA HIS A 40 6.09 -9.40 -6.36
C HIS A 40 4.59 -9.25 -6.18
N GLN A 41 3.92 -8.64 -7.14
CA GLN A 41 2.48 -8.43 -7.14
C GLN A 41 1.89 -9.08 -8.38
N THR A 42 0.77 -9.76 -8.19
CA THR A 42 -0.08 -10.26 -9.27
C THR A 42 -1.48 -9.69 -9.09
N TYR A 43 -1.94 -8.94 -10.08
CA TYR A 43 -3.30 -8.43 -10.20
C TYR A 43 -4.11 -9.42 -11.01
N HIS A 44 -5.15 -10.00 -10.41
CA HIS A 44 -5.95 -11.03 -11.06
C HIS A 44 -7.28 -10.44 -11.52
N GLY A 45 -7.65 -10.69 -12.78
CA GLY A 45 -8.92 -10.28 -13.34
C GLY A 45 -9.11 -8.77 -13.30
N ILE A 46 -8.33 -8.05 -14.09
CA ILE A 46 -8.35 -6.59 -14.22
C ILE A 46 -9.62 -6.16 -14.97
N TYR A 47 -10.32 -5.13 -14.47
CA TYR A 47 -11.54 -4.59 -15.08
C TYR A 47 -11.73 -3.10 -14.79
N GLY A 48 -12.59 -2.42 -15.55
CA GLY A 48 -13.03 -1.04 -15.26
C GLY A 48 -14.27 -1.03 -14.34
N ALA A 49 -14.29 -0.16 -13.33
CA ALA A 49 -15.39 -0.04 -12.37
C ALA A 49 -16.64 0.68 -12.92
N ASP A 50 -16.48 1.48 -13.98
CA ASP A 50 -17.50 2.41 -14.47
C ASP A 50 -18.58 1.75 -15.33
N ASP A 51 -18.18 0.97 -16.34
CA ASP A 51 -19.07 0.46 -17.39
C ASP A 51 -18.83 -1.04 -17.66
N VAL A 52 -19.90 -1.83 -17.73
CA VAL A 52 -19.79 -3.30 -17.85
C VAL A 52 -19.33 -3.79 -19.23
N THR A 53 -19.31 -2.93 -20.24
CA THR A 53 -19.06 -3.30 -21.64
C THR A 53 -17.65 -2.91 -22.09
N GLN A 54 -17.12 -1.76 -21.67
CA GLN A 54 -15.81 -1.29 -22.08
C GLN A 54 -15.17 -0.37 -21.03
N LEU A 55 -13.85 -0.24 -21.09
CA LEU A 55 -13.14 0.76 -20.28
C LEU A 55 -13.48 2.19 -20.71
N SER A 56 -13.72 3.06 -19.73
CA SER A 56 -13.85 4.51 -19.90
C SER A 56 -12.51 5.13 -20.32
N ALA A 57 -12.51 6.37 -20.83
CA ALA A 57 -11.28 7.04 -21.23
C ALA A 57 -10.31 7.22 -20.05
N GLN A 58 -10.85 7.53 -18.86
CA GLN A 58 -10.08 7.69 -17.63
C GLN A 58 -9.46 6.37 -17.17
N GLU A 59 -10.19 5.26 -17.25
CA GLU A 59 -9.67 3.92 -16.91
C GLU A 59 -8.53 3.50 -17.85
N ARG A 60 -8.65 3.82 -19.14
CA ARG A 60 -7.58 3.56 -20.12
C ARG A 60 -6.34 4.40 -19.83
N GLU A 61 -6.51 5.68 -19.50
CA GLU A 61 -5.42 6.57 -19.12
C GLU A 61 -4.73 6.08 -17.84
N GLN A 62 -5.50 5.70 -16.82
CA GLN A 62 -4.96 5.13 -15.58
C GLN A 62 -4.13 3.88 -15.85
N LEU A 63 -4.62 2.96 -16.69
CA LEU A 63 -3.89 1.76 -17.06
C LEU A 63 -2.61 2.09 -17.83
N ALA A 64 -2.66 3.04 -18.77
CA ALA A 64 -1.48 3.51 -19.50
C ALA A 64 -0.44 4.14 -18.56
N ASP A 65 -0.89 4.90 -17.56
CA ASP A 65 -0.02 5.51 -16.55
C ASP A 65 0.68 4.47 -15.66
N VAL A 66 -0.04 3.43 -15.23
CA VAL A 66 0.59 2.29 -14.54
C VAL A 66 1.69 1.69 -15.41
N MET A 67 1.43 1.56 -16.71
CA MET A 67 2.37 0.97 -17.66
C MET A 67 3.61 1.82 -17.95
N LYS A 68 3.58 3.14 -17.69
CA LYS A 68 4.78 4.00 -17.69
C LYS A 68 5.79 3.61 -16.59
N GLY A 69 5.36 2.80 -15.61
CA GLY A 69 6.19 2.29 -14.52
C GLY A 69 6.26 3.25 -13.34
N GLN A 70 6.88 2.79 -12.24
CA GLN A 70 7.02 3.57 -11.01
C GLN A 70 5.69 3.96 -10.32
N ARG A 71 4.60 3.26 -10.67
CA ARG A 71 3.28 3.35 -10.04
C ARG A 71 2.75 1.96 -9.71
N THR A 72 2.30 1.73 -8.48
CA THR A 72 1.72 0.44 -8.05
C THR A 72 0.61 0.64 -7.00
N PHE A 73 -0.31 -0.32 -6.93
CA PHE A 73 -1.43 -0.33 -6.00
C PHE A 73 -1.39 -1.57 -5.09
N PHE A 74 -1.84 -1.42 -3.85
CA PHE A 74 -1.99 -2.53 -2.90
C PHE A 74 -3.45 -2.63 -2.46
N PHE A 75 -4.06 -3.79 -2.69
CA PHE A 75 -5.38 -4.28 -2.27
C PHE A 75 -6.56 -3.30 -2.40
N ALA A 76 -7.02 -3.08 -3.64
CA ALA A 76 -8.31 -2.50 -4.03
C ALA A 76 -8.50 -0.99 -3.94
N ASN A 77 -7.64 -0.23 -3.26
CA ASN A 77 -7.39 1.20 -3.52
C ASN A 77 -6.59 1.91 -2.41
N TRP A 78 -5.91 2.98 -2.84
CA TRP A 78 -5.51 4.25 -2.20
C TRP A 78 -4.74 4.26 -0.87
N ILE A 79 -4.84 3.27 0.03
CA ILE A 79 -4.15 3.35 1.34
C ILE A 79 -2.62 3.32 1.18
N PHE A 80 -2.10 2.68 0.12
CA PHE A 80 -0.67 2.60 -0.17
C PHE A 80 -0.37 2.70 -1.67
N GLU A 81 -0.97 3.64 -2.40
CA GLU A 81 -0.46 3.96 -3.74
C GLU A 81 1.00 4.42 -3.63
N LEU A 82 1.89 3.79 -4.40
CA LEU A 82 3.25 4.27 -4.59
C LEU A 82 3.36 4.80 -6.00
N SER A 83 3.36 6.12 -6.17
CA SER A 83 3.58 6.81 -7.44
C SER A 83 4.81 7.71 -7.31
N VAL A 84 5.97 7.23 -7.80
CA VAL A 84 7.21 8.02 -7.76
C VAL A 84 7.07 9.29 -8.59
N GLY A 85 6.29 9.26 -9.67
CA GLY A 85 5.95 10.45 -10.46
C GLY A 85 5.25 11.51 -9.62
N SER A 86 4.16 11.14 -8.95
CA SER A 86 3.41 12.04 -8.07
C SER A 86 4.26 12.53 -6.90
N PHE A 87 5.15 11.71 -6.35
CA PHE A 87 6.08 12.16 -5.31
C PHE A 87 7.08 13.20 -5.82
N LYS A 88 7.59 13.05 -7.05
CA LYS A 88 8.45 14.07 -7.67
C LYS A 88 7.71 15.38 -7.92
N GLU A 89 6.46 15.30 -8.37
CA GLU A 89 5.60 16.48 -8.56
C GLU A 89 5.37 17.20 -7.22
N GLN A 90 5.04 16.46 -6.15
CA GLN A 90 4.88 17.01 -4.81
C GLN A 90 6.18 17.65 -4.29
N LEU A 91 7.34 17.05 -4.57
CA LEU A 91 8.64 17.63 -4.19
C LEU A 91 9.00 18.87 -5.01
N ALA A 92 8.49 19.00 -6.24
CA ALA A 92 8.70 20.16 -7.09
C ALA A 92 7.79 21.35 -6.75
N GLN A 93 6.72 21.13 -6.00
CA GLN A 93 5.84 22.20 -5.53
C GLN A 93 6.56 23.02 -4.45
N GLU A 94 6.84 24.28 -4.77
CA GLU A 94 7.34 25.23 -3.79
C GLU A 94 6.23 25.57 -2.78
N ALA A 95 6.46 25.20 -1.52
CA ALA A 95 5.64 25.66 -0.41
C ALA A 95 6.45 26.71 0.35
N GLU A 96 5.85 27.88 0.59
CA GLU A 96 6.46 28.89 1.46
C GLU A 96 6.79 28.25 2.82
N PRO A 97 8.05 28.33 3.29
CA PRO A 97 8.42 27.83 4.60
C PRO A 97 7.59 28.55 5.66
N LYS A 98 6.86 27.80 6.49
CA LYS A 98 6.20 28.38 7.65
C LYS A 98 7.25 28.57 8.74
N LYS A 99 7.06 29.57 9.61
CA LYS A 99 7.90 29.76 10.82
C LYS A 99 7.95 28.47 11.63
N ASN A 100 8.99 28.28 12.46
CA ASN A 100 9.17 27.14 13.37
C ASN A 100 7.85 26.73 14.06
N SER A 101 7.16 25.74 13.50
CA SER A 101 5.87 25.24 13.96
C SER A 101 5.82 23.72 13.82
N LEU A 102 4.85 23.08 14.48
CA LEU A 102 4.65 21.64 14.37
C LEU A 102 4.28 21.24 12.93
N GLU A 103 3.51 22.08 12.24
CA GLU A 103 3.12 21.89 10.84
C GLU A 103 4.34 21.97 9.89
N GLU A 104 5.28 22.88 10.17
CA GLU A 104 6.56 22.96 9.46
C GLU A 104 7.41 21.69 9.69
N ALA A 105 7.48 21.20 10.93
CA ALA A 105 8.20 19.96 11.25
C ALA A 105 7.57 18.73 10.57
N GLN A 106 6.24 18.62 10.58
CA GLN A 106 5.52 17.58 9.86
C GLN A 106 5.78 17.66 8.36
N ARG A 107 5.74 18.86 7.76
CA ARG A 107 6.04 19.03 6.33
C ARG A 107 7.45 18.55 6.01
N ARG A 108 8.47 18.95 6.79
CA ARG A 108 9.85 18.50 6.57
C ARG A 108 10.00 16.99 6.69
N ALA A 109 9.34 16.36 7.67
CA ALA A 109 9.33 14.91 7.81
C ALA A 109 8.72 14.23 6.58
N ALA A 110 7.59 14.75 6.10
CA ALA A 110 6.92 14.23 4.90
C ALA A 110 7.78 14.40 3.64
N THR A 111 8.36 15.59 3.43
CA THR A 111 9.30 15.87 2.33
C THR A 111 10.50 14.91 2.36
N ASN A 112 11.07 14.66 3.54
CA ASN A 112 12.16 13.70 3.69
C ASN A 112 11.74 12.27 3.33
N LEU A 113 10.57 11.81 3.78
CA LEU A 113 10.03 10.50 3.40
C LEU A 113 9.82 10.41 1.88
N LEU A 114 9.22 11.42 1.25
CA LEU A 114 9.00 11.45 -0.20
C LEU A 114 10.31 11.38 -0.97
N ALA A 115 11.32 12.16 -0.58
CA ALA A 115 12.65 12.12 -1.20
C ALA A 115 13.30 10.73 -1.07
N LEU A 116 13.17 10.08 0.10
CA LEU A 116 13.64 8.72 0.29
C LEU A 116 12.88 7.71 -0.56
N LEU A 117 11.56 7.82 -0.68
CA LEU A 117 10.74 6.94 -1.53
C LEU A 117 11.17 7.06 -3.00
N VAL A 118 11.33 8.28 -3.51
CA VAL A 118 11.80 8.53 -4.88
C VAL A 118 13.18 7.92 -5.14
N ALA A 119 14.09 7.99 -4.17
CA ALA A 119 15.45 7.48 -4.31
C ALA A 119 15.56 5.95 -4.17
N ASN A 120 14.63 5.30 -3.47
CA ASN A 120 14.81 3.93 -3.00
C ASN A 120 13.75 2.93 -3.45
N VAL A 121 12.64 3.39 -4.02
CA VAL A 121 11.59 2.54 -4.57
C VAL A 121 11.80 2.40 -6.07
N ARG A 122 11.78 1.16 -6.56
CA ARG A 122 11.71 0.84 -7.99
C ARG A 122 10.52 -0.07 -8.22
N VAL A 123 9.63 0.33 -9.13
CA VAL A 123 8.53 -0.50 -9.63
C VAL A 123 8.81 -0.84 -11.08
N GLU A 124 8.74 -2.12 -11.41
CA GLU A 124 8.91 -2.65 -12.75
C GLU A 124 7.64 -3.39 -13.16
N ASN A 125 7.11 -3.06 -14.33
CA ASN A 125 5.95 -3.75 -14.88
C ASN A 125 6.38 -5.09 -15.46
N GLY A 126 5.67 -6.14 -15.07
CA GLY A 126 5.76 -7.45 -15.68
C GLY A 126 4.88 -7.52 -16.93
N LYS A 127 4.36 -8.73 -17.21
CA LYS A 127 3.54 -8.97 -18.41
C LYS A 127 2.06 -9.03 -18.06
N PHE A 128 1.23 -8.63 -19.02
CA PHE A 128 -0.17 -9.03 -19.02
C PHE A 128 -0.32 -10.43 -19.61
N TYR A 129 -1.26 -11.20 -19.06
CA TYR A 129 -1.55 -12.58 -19.46
C TYR A 129 -3.01 -12.91 -19.16
N LEU A 130 -3.48 -14.08 -19.62
CA LEU A 130 -4.80 -14.61 -19.25
C LEU A 130 -4.66 -15.67 -18.17
N ASN A 131 -5.49 -15.62 -17.14
CA ASN A 131 -5.62 -16.73 -16.22
C ASN A 131 -6.50 -17.87 -16.81
N ASP A 132 -6.65 -18.96 -16.05
CA ASP A 132 -7.44 -20.13 -16.44
C ASP A 132 -8.93 -19.81 -16.69
N LYS A 133 -9.43 -18.68 -16.17
CA LYS A 133 -10.80 -18.18 -16.42
C LYS A 133 -10.89 -17.28 -17.65
N GLY A 134 -9.80 -17.08 -18.40
CA GLY A 134 -9.73 -16.17 -19.53
C GLY A 134 -9.78 -14.68 -19.17
N GLN A 135 -9.53 -14.32 -17.90
CA GLN A 135 -9.53 -12.94 -17.44
C GLN A 135 -8.13 -12.32 -17.60
N PRO A 136 -8.01 -11.03 -17.96
CA PRO A 136 -6.73 -10.35 -18.04
C PRO A 136 -6.13 -10.19 -16.64
N CYS A 137 -4.85 -10.53 -16.51
CA CYS A 137 -4.06 -10.41 -15.29
C CYS A 137 -2.76 -9.67 -15.62
N GLY A 138 -2.12 -9.08 -14.61
CA GLY A 138 -0.82 -8.41 -14.77
C GLY A 138 0.07 -8.61 -13.55
N THR A 139 1.38 -8.51 -13.74
CA THR A 139 2.34 -8.57 -12.63
C THR A 139 3.16 -7.28 -12.50
N GLN A 140 3.63 -7.01 -11.28
CA GLN A 140 4.60 -5.97 -11.00
C GLN A 140 5.65 -6.48 -10.01
N ARG A 141 6.85 -5.90 -10.09
CA ARG A 141 7.97 -6.19 -9.20
C ARG A 141 8.39 -4.89 -8.54
N VAL A 142 8.36 -4.85 -7.21
CA VAL A 142 8.73 -3.69 -6.41
C VAL A 142 9.97 -4.02 -5.61
N THR A 143 10.98 -3.15 -5.67
CA THR A 143 12.17 -3.20 -4.83
C THR A 143 12.23 -1.94 -3.98
N LEU A 144 12.27 -2.11 -2.67
CA LEU A 144 12.48 -1.04 -1.70
C LEU A 144 13.85 -1.22 -1.08
N ARG A 145 14.78 -0.30 -1.34
CA ARG A 145 16.12 -0.29 -0.72
C ARG A 145 16.12 0.58 0.53
N ASN A 146 17.14 0.41 1.37
CA ASN A 146 17.29 1.19 2.60
C ASN A 146 16.00 1.17 3.46
N VAL A 147 15.40 -0.02 3.59
CA VAL A 147 14.09 -0.20 4.25
C VAL A 147 14.10 0.33 5.67
N SER A 148 15.21 0.15 6.41
CA SER A 148 15.36 0.72 7.75
C SER A 148 15.21 2.25 7.76
N LYS A 149 15.77 2.96 6.77
CA LYS A 149 15.64 4.43 6.64
C LYS A 149 14.23 4.84 6.24
N LEU A 150 13.60 4.10 5.33
CA LEU A 150 12.21 4.35 4.93
C LEU A 150 11.26 4.18 6.13
N LEU A 151 11.44 3.13 6.93
CA LEU A 151 10.67 2.91 8.15
C LEU A 151 10.91 4.01 9.18
N ALA A 152 12.16 4.42 9.41
CA ALA A 152 12.47 5.51 10.33
C ALA A 152 11.79 6.83 9.91
N ALA A 153 11.86 7.18 8.62
CA ALA A 153 11.21 8.37 8.08
C ALA A 153 9.67 8.28 8.16
N GLY A 154 9.08 7.12 7.85
CA GLY A 154 7.63 6.90 7.99
C GLY A 154 7.14 7.05 9.43
N ASN A 155 7.91 6.51 10.38
CA ASN A 155 7.62 6.66 11.81
C ASN A 155 7.71 8.10 12.28
N GLU A 156 8.67 8.88 11.77
CA GLU A 156 8.78 10.31 12.08
C GLU A 156 7.58 11.08 11.53
N VAL A 157 7.14 10.80 10.30
CA VAL A 157 5.93 11.42 9.73
C VAL A 157 4.70 11.16 10.59
N ILE A 158 4.50 9.91 11.02
CA ILE A 158 3.38 9.55 11.90
C ILE A 158 3.46 10.32 13.22
N ARG A 159 4.64 10.34 13.85
CA ARG A 159 4.86 11.04 15.13
C ARG A 159 4.52 12.53 15.01
N ARG A 160 5.02 13.20 13.97
CA ARG A 160 4.73 14.62 13.72
C ARG A 160 3.26 14.87 13.38
N GLY A 161 2.63 13.95 12.66
CA GLY A 161 1.19 14.01 12.39
C GLY A 161 0.37 14.02 13.67
N LEU A 162 0.63 13.08 14.58
CA LEU A 162 -0.04 13.04 15.88
C LEU A 162 0.24 14.29 16.73
N GLU A 163 1.45 14.84 16.70
CA GLU A 163 1.77 16.11 17.39
C GLU A 163 0.93 17.28 16.87
N VAL A 164 0.72 17.38 15.56
CA VAL A 164 -0.14 18.38 14.94
C VAL A 164 -1.61 18.15 15.32
N GLU A 165 -2.10 16.90 15.28
CA GLU A 165 -3.47 16.60 15.70
C GLU A 165 -3.73 16.94 17.16
N MET A 166 -2.75 16.74 18.05
CA MET A 166 -2.85 17.14 19.45
C MET A 166 -2.99 18.65 19.65
N LYS A 167 -2.40 19.47 18.75
CA LYS A 167 -2.51 20.93 18.77
C LYS A 167 -3.91 21.41 18.42
N ASP A 168 -4.63 20.67 17.57
CA ASP A 168 -5.97 21.01 17.09
C ASP A 168 -7.11 20.74 18.10
N LYS A 169 -6.75 20.74 19.40
CA LYS A 169 -7.65 20.62 20.54
C LYS A 169 -8.57 19.39 20.44
N PRO A 170 -8.01 18.17 20.36
CA PRO A 170 -8.81 16.95 20.41
C PRO A 170 -9.58 16.87 21.74
N ALA A 171 -10.64 16.06 21.76
CA ALA A 171 -11.36 15.77 22.99
C ALA A 171 -10.41 15.20 24.05
N ALA A 172 -10.73 15.37 25.34
CA ALA A 172 -9.82 14.97 26.43
C ALA A 172 -9.36 13.50 26.32
N ALA A 173 -10.29 12.58 26.06
CA ALA A 173 -9.99 11.16 25.89
C ALA A 173 -9.08 10.86 24.69
N GLU A 174 -9.25 11.58 23.57
CA GLU A 174 -8.42 11.44 22.37
C GLU A 174 -7.01 12.01 22.61
N ARG A 175 -6.92 13.13 23.34
CA ARG A 175 -5.63 13.69 23.78
C ARG A 175 -4.85 12.70 24.66
N GLU A 176 -5.52 12.06 25.62
CA GLU A 176 -4.90 11.06 26.49
C GLU A 176 -4.38 9.87 25.67
N LEU A 177 -5.16 9.40 24.69
CA LEU A 177 -4.79 8.34 23.77
C LEU A 177 -3.53 8.67 22.97
N PHE A 178 -3.47 9.86 22.37
CA PHE A 178 -2.32 10.31 21.59
C PHE A 178 -1.08 10.50 22.45
N ASN A 179 -1.22 11.13 23.62
CA ASN A 179 -0.11 11.29 24.56
C ASN A 179 0.46 9.93 25.00
N ALA A 180 -0.40 8.98 25.37
CA ALA A 180 0.02 7.64 25.77
C ALA A 180 0.74 6.90 24.63
N SER A 181 0.27 7.05 23.40
CA SER A 181 0.89 6.45 22.21
C SER A 181 2.27 7.05 21.92
N LEU A 182 2.38 8.39 21.91
CA LEU A 182 3.60 9.15 21.64
C LEU A 182 4.67 8.97 22.71
N ALA A 183 4.29 8.76 23.97
CA ALA A 183 5.22 8.51 25.07
C ALA A 183 5.98 7.18 24.93
N ARG A 184 5.49 6.25 24.11
CA ARG A 184 6.19 4.98 23.87
C ARG A 184 7.38 5.16 22.93
N ARG A 185 8.47 4.49 23.26
CA ARG A 185 9.69 4.43 22.44
C ARG A 185 9.56 3.53 21.21
N GLU A 186 8.65 2.57 21.28
CA GLU A 186 8.42 1.61 20.20
C GLU A 186 7.90 2.33 18.93
N PRO A 187 8.44 2.03 17.73
CA PRO A 187 7.95 2.61 16.48
C PRO A 187 6.51 2.20 16.15
N PHE A 188 5.80 3.07 15.46
CA PHE A 188 4.47 2.83 14.88
C PHE A 188 4.49 1.76 13.79
N ILE A 189 5.52 1.76 12.94
CA ILE A 189 5.73 0.77 11.88
C ILE A 189 7.04 0.03 12.13
N THR A 190 7.00 -1.30 12.11
CA THR A 190 8.20 -2.14 12.20
C THR A 190 8.17 -3.27 11.18
N LEU A 191 9.35 -3.68 10.71
CA LEU A 191 9.55 -4.88 9.89
C LEU A 191 10.60 -5.79 10.57
N ALA A 192 10.17 -6.94 11.06
CA ALA A 192 11.02 -7.94 11.70
C ALA A 192 10.86 -9.29 10.98
N GLY A 193 11.96 -9.87 10.49
CA GLY A 193 11.86 -10.96 9.51
C GLY A 193 11.05 -10.50 8.29
N GLN A 194 9.95 -11.20 8.03
CA GLN A 194 8.95 -10.84 7.01
C GLN A 194 7.66 -10.25 7.62
N GLN A 195 7.61 -10.08 8.94
CA GLN A 195 6.44 -9.53 9.61
C GLN A 195 6.47 -8.00 9.62
N ILE A 196 5.44 -7.39 9.02
CA ILE A 196 5.13 -5.98 9.20
C ILE A 196 4.18 -5.86 10.38
N ARG A 197 4.45 -4.90 11.26
CA ARG A 197 3.53 -4.50 12.32
C ARG A 197 3.27 -3.00 12.25
N PHE A 198 2.00 -2.65 12.42
CA PHE A 198 1.51 -1.30 12.59
C PHE A 198 0.83 -1.19 13.95
N ARG A 199 1.09 -0.11 14.69
CA ARG A 199 0.30 0.28 15.86
C ARG A 199 -0.22 1.70 15.69
N TRP A 200 -1.40 1.95 16.24
CA TRP A 200 -2.06 3.24 16.12
C TRP A 200 -2.95 3.53 17.33
N PRO A 201 -2.92 4.76 17.89
CA PRO A 201 -3.85 5.16 18.94
C PRO A 201 -5.29 4.99 18.45
N TYR A 202 -6.06 4.12 19.10
CA TYR A 202 -7.42 3.80 18.69
C TYR A 202 -8.30 3.49 19.90
N ALA A 203 -9.48 4.09 20.00
CA ALA A 203 -10.34 3.88 21.16
C ALA A 203 -10.92 2.46 21.17
N LYS A 204 -10.96 1.79 22.33
CA LYS A 204 -11.48 0.42 22.45
C LYS A 204 -12.93 0.30 21.98
N ALA A 205 -13.76 1.28 22.36
CA ALA A 205 -15.16 1.32 21.97
C ALA A 205 -15.37 1.47 20.46
N GLU A 206 -14.42 2.09 19.73
CA GLU A 206 -14.44 2.14 18.27
C GLU A 206 -13.88 0.84 17.67
N PHE A 207 -12.88 0.23 18.31
CA PHE A 207 -12.30 -1.03 17.87
C PHE A 207 -13.33 -2.16 17.88
N ASP A 208 -14.13 -2.23 18.95
CA ASP A 208 -15.17 -3.24 19.12
C ASP A 208 -16.33 -3.13 18.14
N LYS A 209 -16.41 -1.99 17.43
CA LYS A 209 -17.40 -1.73 16.39
C LYS A 209 -16.84 -1.92 14.97
N ILE A 210 -15.58 -2.34 14.84
CA ILE A 210 -15.02 -2.59 13.51
C ILE A 210 -15.82 -3.72 12.85
N GLY A 211 -16.43 -3.42 11.70
CA GLY A 211 -17.25 -4.35 10.93
C GLY A 211 -18.69 -4.52 11.41
N THR A 212 -19.10 -4.00 12.58
CA THR A 212 -20.48 -4.22 13.06
C THR A 212 -21.54 -3.54 12.20
N ASP A 213 -21.22 -2.37 11.63
CA ASP A 213 -22.15 -1.58 10.81
C ASP A 213 -21.73 -1.54 9.32
N ASP A 214 -20.68 -2.27 8.94
CA ASP A 214 -20.13 -2.28 7.58
C ASP A 214 -19.76 -3.71 7.16
N VAL A 215 -20.69 -4.36 6.46
CA VAL A 215 -20.53 -5.72 5.92
C VAL A 215 -19.32 -5.85 4.98
N LYS A 216 -18.95 -4.78 4.28
CA LYS A 216 -17.77 -4.81 3.40
C LYS A 216 -16.49 -4.84 4.23
N LEU A 217 -16.41 -4.00 5.26
CA LEU A 217 -15.29 -3.97 6.18
C LEU A 217 -15.19 -5.26 7.00
N GLU A 218 -16.31 -5.80 7.48
CA GLU A 218 -16.37 -7.09 8.18
C GLU A 218 -15.76 -8.22 7.33
N ARG A 219 -16.19 -8.34 6.07
CA ARG A 219 -15.67 -9.35 5.14
C ARG A 219 -14.19 -9.16 4.87
N PHE A 220 -13.73 -7.92 4.72
CA PHE A 220 -12.32 -7.63 4.52
C PHE A 220 -11.46 -8.00 5.73
N VAL A 221 -11.90 -7.65 6.94
CA VAL A 221 -11.20 -8.01 8.18
C VAL A 221 -11.16 -9.52 8.34
N ALA A 222 -12.28 -10.22 8.12
CA ALA A 222 -12.34 -11.67 8.19
C ALA A 222 -11.36 -12.32 7.20
N GLU A 223 -11.28 -11.80 5.98
CA GLU A 223 -10.38 -12.29 4.94
C GLU A 223 -8.91 -11.95 5.24
N PHE A 224 -8.62 -10.74 5.72
CA PHE A 224 -7.29 -10.36 6.20
C PHE A 224 -6.80 -11.32 7.28
N VAL A 225 -7.65 -11.64 8.26
CA VAL A 225 -7.34 -12.60 9.33
C VAL A 225 -7.17 -14.01 8.77
N ARG A 226 -8.03 -14.44 7.84
CA ARG A 226 -7.93 -15.75 7.16
C ARG A 226 -6.61 -15.93 6.41
N GLN A 227 -6.05 -14.85 5.87
CA GLN A 227 -4.76 -14.83 5.18
C GLN A 227 -3.55 -14.69 6.14
N GLY A 228 -3.75 -14.86 7.45
CA GLY A 228 -2.68 -14.79 8.45
C GLY A 228 -2.40 -13.38 8.98
N GLY A 229 -3.21 -12.39 8.59
CA GLY A 229 -3.25 -11.10 9.25
C GLY A 229 -3.72 -11.23 10.71
N GLN A 230 -3.23 -10.34 11.58
CA GLN A 230 -3.68 -10.27 12.96
C GLN A 230 -4.09 -8.84 13.26
N MET A 231 -5.24 -8.69 13.91
CA MET A 231 -5.73 -7.42 14.40
C MET A 231 -6.07 -7.58 15.88
N SER A 232 -5.55 -6.70 16.72
CA SER A 232 -5.79 -6.73 18.17
C SER A 232 -5.84 -5.33 18.74
N HIS A 233 -6.43 -5.20 19.93
CA HIS A 233 -6.41 -3.95 20.69
C HIS A 233 -5.72 -4.17 22.02
N ALA A 234 -4.75 -3.32 22.32
CA ALA A 234 -4.04 -3.36 23.59
C ALA A 234 -3.55 -1.96 23.97
N GLN A 235 -3.66 -1.62 25.25
CA GLN A 235 -3.11 -0.38 25.82
C GLN A 235 -3.56 0.89 25.06
N GLY A 236 -4.84 0.97 24.66
CA GLY A 236 -5.37 2.13 23.92
C GLY A 236 -4.95 2.19 22.45
N GLU A 237 -4.52 1.09 21.86
CA GLU A 237 -4.05 1.07 20.49
C GLU A 237 -4.58 -0.12 19.73
N MET A 238 -4.85 0.10 18.45
CA MET A 238 -5.01 -0.96 17.47
C MET A 238 -3.62 -1.42 17.03
N HIS A 239 -3.43 -2.74 16.96
CA HIS A 239 -2.22 -3.39 16.45
C HIS A 239 -2.61 -4.26 15.28
N LEU A 240 -2.02 -3.99 14.11
CA LEU A 240 -2.12 -4.81 12.92
C LEU A 240 -0.77 -5.50 12.69
N ARG A 241 -0.81 -6.79 12.39
CA ARG A 241 0.38 -7.57 11.99
C ARG A 241 0.07 -8.36 10.74
N PHE A 242 1.07 -8.47 9.89
CA PHE A 242 1.02 -9.28 8.69
C PHE A 242 2.36 -9.98 8.49
N GLY A 243 2.33 -11.28 8.24
CA GLY A 243 3.50 -12.13 8.06
C GLY A 243 4.13 -12.60 9.38
N HIS A 244 5.22 -13.35 9.27
CA HIS A 244 5.90 -14.00 10.37
C HIS A 244 7.38 -13.59 10.45
N THR A 245 7.93 -13.65 11.66
CA THR A 245 9.31 -13.25 11.94
C THR A 245 10.34 -14.29 11.52
N ASP A 246 9.94 -15.56 11.50
CA ASP A 246 10.74 -16.75 11.19
C ASP A 246 10.54 -17.26 9.75
N ALA A 247 9.58 -16.69 9.03
CA ALA A 247 9.39 -16.98 7.61
C ALA A 247 10.57 -16.45 6.78
N THR A 248 10.96 -17.21 5.77
CA THR A 248 11.88 -16.72 4.74
C THR A 248 11.16 -15.85 3.71
N ARG A 249 9.86 -16.08 3.50
CA ARG A 249 9.02 -15.41 2.52
C ARG A 249 7.57 -15.40 2.98
N GLU A 250 6.84 -14.35 2.64
CA GLU A 250 5.41 -14.21 2.93
C GLU A 250 4.61 -14.06 1.64
N THR A 251 3.44 -14.68 1.58
CA THR A 251 2.51 -14.51 0.45
C THR A 251 1.11 -14.32 0.98
N ILE A 252 0.44 -13.30 0.49
CA ILE A 252 -0.96 -12.99 0.81
C ILE A 252 -1.75 -12.85 -0.48
N THR A 253 -2.96 -13.39 -0.49
CA THR A 253 -3.93 -13.13 -1.55
C THR A 253 -5.21 -12.61 -0.96
N LEU A 254 -5.55 -11.35 -1.25
CA LEU A 254 -6.82 -10.77 -0.83
C LEU A 254 -7.73 -10.56 -2.04
N PRO A 255 -9.03 -10.88 -1.93
CA PRO A 255 -10.04 -10.43 -2.87
C PRO A 255 -10.28 -8.93 -2.72
N MET A 256 -10.63 -8.26 -3.81
CA MET A 256 -10.99 -6.85 -3.76
C MET A 256 -12.43 -6.69 -3.30
N ILE A 257 -12.67 -5.68 -2.46
CA ILE A 257 -14.00 -5.35 -1.99
C ILE A 257 -14.68 -4.50 -3.07
N GLY A 258 -15.51 -5.10 -3.92
CA GLY A 258 -16.07 -4.37 -5.06
C GLY A 258 -17.31 -5.01 -5.68
N LYS A 259 -17.69 -4.51 -6.85
CA LYS A 259 -18.85 -4.98 -7.64
C LYS A 259 -18.66 -6.38 -8.24
N GLY A 260 -17.49 -6.99 -8.06
CA GLY A 260 -17.09 -8.23 -8.72
C GLY A 260 -16.53 -7.98 -10.11
N TYR A 261 -15.88 -8.98 -10.68
CA TYR A 261 -15.22 -8.90 -11.98
C TYR A 261 -16.18 -8.53 -13.11
N GLN A 262 -15.73 -7.62 -13.98
CA GLN A 262 -16.43 -7.24 -15.22
C GLN A 262 -15.55 -7.57 -16.44
N ALA A 263 -16.13 -8.15 -17.48
CA ALA A 263 -15.39 -8.59 -18.67
C ALA A 263 -15.17 -7.45 -19.69
N ASN A 264 -14.77 -6.26 -19.25
CA ASN A 264 -14.72 -5.04 -20.06
C ASN A 264 -13.29 -4.58 -20.44
N ALA A 265 -12.26 -5.10 -19.78
CA ALA A 265 -10.87 -4.67 -20.01
C ALA A 265 -10.11 -5.52 -21.04
N LEU A 266 -10.53 -6.76 -21.29
CA LEU A 266 -9.78 -7.74 -22.06
C LEU A 266 -9.37 -7.23 -23.46
N GLY A 267 -10.33 -6.68 -24.21
CA GLY A 267 -10.08 -6.15 -25.55
C GLY A 267 -9.01 -5.06 -25.53
N HIS A 268 -9.17 -4.07 -24.65
CA HIS A 268 -8.21 -2.97 -24.54
C HIS A 268 -6.82 -3.43 -24.10
N VAL A 269 -6.74 -4.32 -23.09
CA VAL A 269 -5.45 -4.85 -22.61
C VAL A 269 -4.72 -5.58 -23.73
N ARG A 270 -5.41 -6.46 -24.44
CA ARG A 270 -4.84 -7.24 -25.55
C ARG A 270 -4.36 -6.32 -26.67
N ASP A 271 -5.20 -5.38 -27.09
CA ASP A 271 -4.95 -4.60 -28.30
C ASP A 271 -3.90 -3.50 -28.06
N THR A 272 -3.77 -3.01 -26.83
CA THR A 272 -2.85 -1.90 -26.48
C THR A 272 -1.52 -2.39 -25.90
N PHE A 273 -1.54 -3.38 -25.01
CA PHE A 273 -0.34 -3.82 -24.26
C PHE A 273 0.12 -5.23 -24.62
N GLY A 274 -0.72 -6.00 -25.32
CA GLY A 274 -0.47 -7.39 -25.65
C GLY A 274 -0.70 -8.36 -24.49
N LEU A 275 -0.89 -9.64 -24.82
CA LEU A 275 -1.02 -10.73 -23.85
C LEU A 275 0.06 -11.77 -24.11
N ALA A 276 0.82 -12.10 -23.08
CA ALA A 276 1.80 -13.17 -23.15
C ALA A 276 1.11 -14.54 -23.03
N LYS A 277 1.28 -15.41 -24.04
CA LYS A 277 0.59 -16.71 -24.14
C LYS A 277 1.10 -17.74 -23.13
N ASP A 278 2.41 -17.76 -22.88
CA ASP A 278 3.08 -18.76 -22.03
C ASP A 278 3.72 -18.13 -20.79
N PHE A 279 3.11 -17.07 -20.27
CA PHE A 279 3.65 -16.38 -19.08
C PHE A 279 3.22 -17.12 -17.81
N ASP A 280 4.21 -17.63 -17.08
CA ASP A 280 4.01 -18.21 -15.75
C ASP A 280 4.30 -17.16 -14.67
N PRO A 281 3.28 -16.61 -13.99
CA PRO A 281 3.47 -15.61 -12.94
C PRO A 281 4.21 -16.17 -11.72
N LYS A 282 4.10 -17.48 -11.44
CA LYS A 282 4.83 -18.09 -10.31
C LYS A 282 6.31 -18.16 -10.62
N LYS A 283 6.66 -18.58 -11.83
CA LYS A 283 8.06 -18.54 -12.28
C LYS A 283 8.61 -17.11 -12.28
N ASP A 284 7.82 -16.14 -12.73
CA ASP A 284 8.17 -14.72 -12.68
C ASP A 284 8.50 -14.25 -11.25
N THR A 285 7.65 -14.63 -10.28
CA THR A 285 7.90 -14.38 -8.85
C THR A 285 9.20 -15.03 -8.39
N GLU A 286 9.40 -16.31 -8.67
CA GLU A 286 10.61 -17.03 -8.23
C GLU A 286 11.89 -16.47 -8.85
N ASP A 287 11.87 -16.14 -10.14
CA ASP A 287 13.03 -15.60 -10.85
C ASP A 287 13.38 -14.21 -10.30
N PHE A 288 12.39 -13.35 -10.06
CA PHE A 288 12.60 -12.05 -9.43
C PHE A 288 13.19 -12.18 -8.01
N LEU A 289 12.66 -13.11 -7.22
CA LEU A 289 13.10 -13.27 -5.84
C LEU A 289 14.45 -14.00 -5.75
N ARG A 290 14.78 -14.89 -6.70
CA ARG A 290 16.08 -15.59 -6.77
C ARG A 290 17.20 -14.75 -7.37
N ALA A 291 16.91 -13.85 -8.32
CA ALA A 291 17.91 -12.99 -8.95
C ALA A 291 18.70 -12.12 -7.95
N LYS A 292 18.23 -12.00 -6.70
CA LYS A 292 18.95 -11.42 -5.56
C LYS A 292 20.29 -12.09 -5.24
N ALA A 293 20.43 -13.39 -5.52
CA ALA A 293 21.61 -14.18 -5.18
C ALA A 293 22.83 -13.85 -6.07
N VAL A 294 22.62 -13.16 -7.20
CA VAL A 294 23.68 -12.81 -8.14
C VAL A 294 23.71 -11.30 -8.29
N ALA A 295 24.39 -10.62 -7.36
CA ALA A 295 24.70 -9.21 -7.53
C ALA A 295 25.45 -8.99 -8.86
N PRO A 296 25.25 -7.87 -9.57
CA PRO A 296 26.08 -7.54 -10.70
C PRO A 296 27.52 -7.43 -10.20
N LYS A 297 28.45 -8.15 -10.84
CA LYS A 297 29.88 -7.88 -10.66
C LYS A 297 30.08 -6.40 -11.01
N LYS A 298 30.51 -5.61 -10.01
CA LYS A 298 31.04 -4.28 -10.23
C LYS A 298 32.34 -4.37 -11.01
#